data_AF-A0A2A9M9Z1-F1
#
_entry.id   AF-A0A2A9M9Z1-F1
#
_cell.length_a   1.000
_cell.length_b   1.000
_cell.length_c   1.000
_cell.angle_alpha   90.00
_cell.angle_beta   90.00
_cell.angle_gamma   90.00
#
_symmetry.space_group_name_H-M   'P 1'
#
loop_
_entity.id
_entity.type
_entity.pdbx_description
1 polymer ?
#
loop_
_entity_poly.entity_id
_entity_poly.type
_entity_poly.pdbx_seq_one_letter_code
_entity_poly.pdbx_strand_id
1 'polypeptide(L)'
;MDCEAFRAVLPAEFQRRFLIKRVRADGRSFLTYRQPRICSNTLANCCGSASVRAGNNYYLAGVRCEVGRAAARECSGGIRHSLKSFISGELGNDSLESGERCNVAPTGRIVATVEFPKICGAEFTDAGGPAVNAPLLISGAITDVLNSSFVFDSSQLRLRGADTRERGSRDDDGITDEENGAHSSSENEHTEAQLGREFAWHLNVHIVCLEYDGNPLDFALLAAVAALENTVLPGVCWDRTAKWWKQLPPEGNTSSATITETSGSLVTFGARKLFLSSRPISVTFSNVMSQWWVVDPSREEENLGTWLSMVFMKNKWHVLRLGGTPVGASVIKMLQVKAGAIASGADAALSEAVQNNFH
;
A
#
# COMPACT_ATOMS: atom_id res chain seq x y z
N MET A 1 -28.29 2.16 37.83
CA MET A 1 -28.15 1.66 36.45
C MET A 1 -26.76 1.11 36.32
N ASP A 2 -26.63 -0.11 35.81
CA ASP A 2 -25.31 -0.67 35.48
C ASP A 2 -24.65 0.18 34.39
N CYS A 3 -23.34 0.38 34.52
CA CYS A 3 -22.58 1.22 33.58
C CYS A 3 -22.65 0.70 32.15
N GLU A 4 -22.66 -0.62 31.97
CA GLU A 4 -22.79 -1.26 30.65
C GLU A 4 -24.18 -1.07 30.05
N ALA A 5 -25.23 -1.18 30.86
CA ALA A 5 -26.60 -0.92 30.42
C ALA A 5 -26.76 0.54 29.95
N PHE A 6 -26.17 1.50 30.67
CA PHE A 6 -26.22 2.90 30.26
C PHE A 6 -25.40 3.18 28.97
N ARG A 7 -24.23 2.52 28.82
CA ARG A 7 -23.41 2.59 27.60
C ARG A 7 -24.14 2.05 26.38
N ALA A 8 -24.90 0.96 26.53
CA ALA A 8 -25.67 0.36 25.45
C ALA A 8 -26.91 1.20 25.06
N VAL A 9 -27.63 1.77 26.03
CA VAL A 9 -28.89 2.50 25.76
C VAL A 9 -28.64 3.92 25.25
N LEU A 10 -27.65 4.64 25.81
CA LEU A 10 -27.32 6.02 25.44
C LEU A 10 -25.81 6.21 25.24
N PRO A 11 -25.22 5.65 24.17
CA PRO A 11 -23.78 5.71 23.94
C PRO A 11 -23.25 7.14 23.82
N ALA A 12 -24.02 8.05 23.20
CA ALA A 12 -23.64 9.45 23.09
C ALA A 12 -23.56 10.16 24.45
N GLU A 13 -24.58 10.03 25.31
CA GLU A 13 -24.56 10.67 26.63
C GLU A 13 -23.51 10.04 27.55
N PHE A 14 -23.28 8.72 27.42
CA PHE A 14 -22.21 8.03 28.12
C PHE A 14 -20.85 8.66 27.79
N GLN A 15 -20.49 8.74 26.51
CA GLN A 15 -19.21 9.31 26.08
C GLN A 15 -19.08 10.78 26.46
N ARG A 16 -20.16 11.57 26.33
CA ARG A 16 -20.16 13.00 26.70
C ARG A 16 -19.72 13.23 28.15
N ARG A 17 -20.17 12.39 29.10
CA ARG A 17 -19.80 12.52 30.52
C ARG A 17 -18.29 12.38 30.77
N PHE A 18 -17.61 11.57 29.97
CA PHE A 18 -16.15 11.41 30.04
C PHE A 18 -15.43 12.55 29.33
N LEU A 19 -15.89 12.92 28.12
CA LEU A 19 -15.28 13.99 27.32
C LEU A 19 -15.33 15.36 28.01
N ILE A 20 -16.41 15.68 28.75
CA ILE A 20 -16.48 16.90 29.56
C ILE A 20 -15.36 16.95 30.61
N LYS A 21 -14.99 15.80 31.18
CA LYS A 21 -13.91 15.67 32.17
C LYS A 21 -12.52 15.57 31.52
N ARG A 22 -12.42 15.69 30.20
CA ARG A 22 -11.18 15.52 29.41
C ARG A 22 -10.50 14.16 29.56
N VAL A 23 -11.30 13.11 29.80
CA VAL A 23 -10.85 11.72 29.90
C VAL A 23 -11.67 10.90 28.91
N ARG A 24 -11.09 9.90 28.25
CA ARG A 24 -11.84 8.95 27.39
C ARG A 24 -12.42 7.81 28.21
N ALA A 25 -13.36 7.05 27.65
CA ALA A 25 -13.90 5.86 28.31
C ALA A 25 -12.81 4.84 28.70
N ASP A 26 -11.73 4.77 27.92
CA ASP A 26 -10.56 3.90 28.17
C ASP A 26 -9.57 4.46 29.20
N GLY A 27 -9.80 5.67 29.72
CA GLY A 27 -8.86 6.39 30.59
C GLY A 27 -7.73 7.14 29.86
N ARG A 28 -7.66 7.05 28.52
CA ARG A 28 -6.68 7.77 27.69
C ARG A 28 -6.99 9.27 27.58
N SER A 29 -5.96 10.08 27.33
CA SER A 29 -6.11 11.50 26.94
C SER A 29 -6.53 11.61 25.47
N PHE A 30 -7.03 12.79 25.06
CA PHE A 30 -7.53 13.02 23.70
C PHE A 30 -6.49 12.84 22.59
N LEU A 31 -5.21 13.10 22.88
CA LEU A 31 -4.12 13.04 21.90
C LEU A 31 -3.22 11.81 22.06
N THR A 32 -3.67 10.81 22.82
CA THR A 32 -2.88 9.61 23.09
C THR A 32 -3.26 8.49 22.13
N TYR A 33 -2.33 8.12 21.26
CA TYR A 33 -2.43 6.98 20.35
C TYR A 33 -2.17 5.67 21.10
N ARG A 34 -2.90 4.58 20.78
CA ARG A 34 -2.63 3.26 21.36
C ARG A 34 -1.32 2.69 20.79
N GLN A 35 -0.42 2.20 21.64
CA GLN A 35 0.85 1.63 21.18
C GLN A 35 0.61 0.33 20.40
N PRO A 36 0.93 0.26 19.09
CA PRO A 36 0.75 -0.95 18.31
C PRO A 36 1.92 -1.91 18.57
N ARG A 37 1.61 -3.19 18.80
CA ARG A 37 2.57 -4.28 18.77
C ARG A 37 2.56 -4.91 17.39
N ILE A 38 3.70 -4.84 16.71
CA ILE A 38 3.85 -5.36 15.35
C ILE A 38 4.75 -6.59 15.44
N CYS A 39 4.23 -7.72 14.96
CA CYS A 39 5.01 -8.93 14.77
C CYS A 39 5.12 -9.18 13.28
N SER A 40 6.33 -9.42 12.84
CA SER A 40 6.67 -9.66 11.45
C SER A 40 6.76 -11.17 11.19
N ASN A 41 6.60 -11.60 9.93
CA ASN A 41 6.71 -13.01 9.50
C ASN A 41 5.78 -13.99 10.22
N THR A 42 4.54 -13.57 10.51
CA THR A 42 3.53 -14.40 11.18
C THR A 42 3.04 -15.58 10.32
N LEU A 43 3.04 -15.45 8.99
CA LEU A 43 2.56 -16.45 8.03
C LEU A 43 3.73 -17.00 7.20
N ALA A 44 3.88 -18.34 7.20
CA ALA A 44 4.94 -19.04 6.49
C ALA A 44 4.72 -19.15 4.97
N ASN A 45 3.46 -19.15 4.51
CA ASN A 45 3.11 -19.39 3.10
C ASN A 45 3.13 -18.11 2.24
N CYS A 46 3.45 -16.95 2.82
CA CYS A 46 3.43 -15.66 2.13
C CYS A 46 4.86 -15.19 1.84
N CYS A 47 5.03 -14.39 0.77
CA CYS A 47 6.33 -13.78 0.43
C CYS A 47 6.77 -12.75 1.48
N GLY A 48 5.81 -12.15 2.16
CA GLY A 48 5.99 -11.34 3.37
C GLY A 48 4.71 -11.35 4.18
N SER A 49 4.80 -11.23 5.49
CA SER A 49 3.64 -11.17 6.37
C SER A 49 3.92 -10.34 7.61
N ALA A 50 2.86 -9.83 8.22
CA ALA A 50 2.91 -9.15 9.50
C ALA A 50 1.56 -9.23 10.20
N SER A 51 1.57 -9.21 11.53
CA SER A 51 0.39 -9.07 12.37
C SER A 51 0.56 -7.84 13.27
N VAL A 52 -0.49 -7.04 13.38
CA VAL A 52 -0.52 -5.82 14.18
C VAL A 52 -1.61 -5.96 15.23
N ARG A 53 -1.23 -5.80 16.50
CA ARG A 53 -2.14 -5.78 17.63
C ARG A 53 -2.10 -4.43 18.33
N ALA A 54 -3.24 -3.79 18.48
CA ALA A 54 -3.32 -2.45 19.06
C ALA A 54 -4.54 -2.34 19.99
N GLY A 55 -4.32 -2.55 21.28
CA GLY A 55 -5.43 -2.77 22.21
C GLY A 55 -6.20 -4.04 21.85
N ASN A 56 -7.50 -3.90 21.57
CA ASN A 56 -8.37 -4.97 21.09
C ASN A 56 -8.42 -5.08 19.57
N ASN A 57 -7.69 -4.24 18.83
CA ASN A 57 -7.56 -4.41 17.39
C ASN A 57 -6.57 -5.52 17.07
N TYR A 58 -6.93 -6.39 16.13
CA TYR A 58 -6.02 -7.38 15.57
C TYR A 58 -6.15 -7.45 14.04
N TYR A 59 -5.05 -7.13 13.37
CA TYR A 59 -4.92 -7.11 11.91
C TYR A 59 -3.83 -8.07 11.47
N LEU A 60 -4.09 -8.80 10.39
CA LEU A 60 -3.15 -9.73 9.78
C LEU A 60 -2.96 -9.34 8.32
N ALA A 61 -1.73 -9.12 7.89
CA ALA A 61 -1.37 -8.80 6.52
C ALA A 61 -0.47 -9.87 5.92
N GLY A 62 -0.76 -10.27 4.69
CA GLY A 62 0.04 -11.19 3.88
C GLY A 62 0.27 -10.62 2.49
N VAL A 63 1.50 -10.75 1.98
CA VAL A 63 1.88 -10.33 0.64
C VAL A 63 2.08 -11.55 -0.24
N ARG A 64 1.38 -11.55 -1.37
CA ARG A 64 1.53 -12.53 -2.44
C ARG A 64 2.12 -11.84 -3.67
N CYS A 65 3.13 -12.44 -4.26
CA CYS A 65 3.79 -11.93 -5.45
C CYS A 65 3.41 -12.78 -6.66
N GLU A 66 2.99 -12.12 -7.74
CA GLU A 66 2.59 -12.76 -8.99
C GLU A 66 3.34 -12.11 -10.15
N VAL A 67 3.74 -12.90 -11.14
CA VAL A 67 4.31 -12.37 -12.38
C VAL A 67 3.18 -12.19 -13.38
N GLY A 68 3.03 -10.98 -13.90
CA GLY A 68 1.98 -10.66 -14.85
C GLY A 68 2.41 -9.61 -15.85
N ARG A 69 1.51 -9.29 -16.78
CA ARG A 69 1.80 -8.26 -17.78
C ARG A 69 2.02 -6.92 -17.10
N ALA A 70 3.09 -6.22 -17.43
CA ALA A 70 3.39 -4.91 -16.91
C ALA A 70 2.22 -3.96 -17.25
N ALA A 71 1.65 -3.33 -16.23
CA ALA A 71 0.58 -2.37 -16.43
C ALA A 71 1.22 -1.06 -16.87
N ALA A 72 0.70 -0.47 -17.95
CA ALA A 72 0.97 0.94 -18.19
C ALA A 72 0.43 1.72 -16.99
N ARG A 73 1.23 2.61 -16.41
CA ARG A 73 0.70 3.53 -15.40
C ARG A 73 -0.38 4.35 -16.09
N GLU A 74 -1.64 4.08 -15.79
CA GLU A 74 -2.66 5.09 -15.97
C GLU A 74 -2.17 6.30 -15.18
N CYS A 75 -1.93 7.40 -15.89
CA CYS A 75 -1.57 8.66 -15.26
C CYS A 75 -2.83 9.18 -14.57
N SER A 76 -3.26 8.50 -13.50
CA SER A 76 -4.19 9.06 -12.56
C SER A 76 -3.46 10.21 -11.89
N GLY A 77 -3.73 11.43 -12.36
CA GLY A 77 -3.28 12.66 -11.70
C GLY A 77 -3.51 12.50 -10.19
N GLY A 78 -2.42 12.51 -9.43
CA GLY A 78 -2.40 11.98 -8.06
C GLY A 78 -3.54 12.53 -7.21
N ILE A 79 -4.27 11.67 -6.51
CA ILE A 79 -5.30 11.99 -5.49
C ILE A 79 -6.45 12.91 -5.98
N ARG A 80 -6.41 13.46 -7.21
CA ARG A 80 -7.33 14.51 -7.68
C ARG A 80 -8.50 13.97 -8.50
N HIS A 81 -8.39 12.78 -9.08
CA HIS A 81 -9.38 12.32 -10.08
C HIS A 81 -10.41 11.28 -9.61
N SER A 82 -10.18 10.54 -8.51
CA SER A 82 -11.19 9.58 -8.03
C SER A 82 -12.24 10.18 -7.08
N LEU A 83 -11.95 11.37 -6.51
CA LEU A 83 -12.86 12.06 -5.58
C LEU A 83 -13.73 13.14 -6.24
N LYS A 84 -13.54 13.47 -7.53
CA LYS A 84 -14.35 14.47 -8.24
C LYS A 84 -15.67 13.93 -8.78
N SER A 85 -15.89 12.61 -8.87
CA SER A 85 -17.13 12.08 -9.49
C SER A 85 -18.33 12.00 -8.55
N PHE A 86 -18.20 12.38 -7.28
CA PHE A 86 -19.32 12.35 -6.31
C PHE A 86 -19.74 13.72 -5.80
N ILE A 87 -19.01 14.79 -6.13
CA ILE A 87 -19.33 16.16 -5.70
C ILE A 87 -19.06 17.08 -6.89
N SER A 88 -20.11 17.35 -7.67
CA SER A 88 -20.40 18.63 -8.31
C SER A 88 -21.44 18.44 -9.41
N GLY A 89 -22.71 18.64 -9.06
CA GLY A 89 -23.63 19.28 -9.99
C GLY A 89 -23.33 20.77 -9.94
N GLU A 90 -22.70 21.31 -10.97
CA GLU A 90 -23.03 22.59 -11.62
C GLU A 90 -22.03 22.92 -12.74
N LEU A 91 -22.57 23.56 -13.78
CA LEU A 91 -21.94 23.91 -15.04
C LEU A 91 -20.78 24.91 -14.86
N GLY A 92 -19.66 24.66 -15.53
CA GLY A 92 -18.61 25.65 -15.75
C GLY A 92 -17.63 25.15 -16.80
N ASN A 93 -17.61 25.82 -17.96
CA ASN A 93 -16.61 25.66 -19.01
C ASN A 93 -15.22 25.88 -18.42
N ASP A 94 -14.32 24.91 -18.56
CA ASP A 94 -12.90 25.19 -18.54
C ASP A 94 -12.14 24.25 -19.49
N SER A 95 -11.23 24.88 -20.21
CA SER A 95 -10.53 24.44 -21.40
C SER A 95 -9.77 23.13 -21.22
N LEU A 96 -9.87 22.26 -22.23
CA LEU A 96 -9.05 21.08 -22.42
C LEU A 96 -7.56 21.44 -22.45
N GLU A 97 -6.89 21.36 -21.29
CA GLU A 97 -5.43 21.29 -21.27
C GLU A 97 -4.99 19.86 -21.58
N SER A 98 -4.20 19.78 -22.65
CA SER A 98 -3.57 18.60 -23.25
C SER A 98 -3.00 17.64 -22.21
N GLY A 99 -3.45 16.37 -22.27
CA GLY A 99 -2.90 15.29 -21.46
C GLY A 99 -1.39 15.13 -21.68
N GLU A 100 -0.62 15.39 -20.62
CA GLU A 100 0.78 15.01 -20.55
C GLU A 100 0.88 13.48 -20.64
N ARG A 101 1.27 12.96 -21.81
CA ARG A 101 1.68 11.56 -21.96
C ARG A 101 2.95 11.36 -21.14
N CYS A 102 2.80 10.87 -19.92
CA CYS A 102 3.94 10.44 -19.13
C CYS A 102 4.53 9.18 -19.79
N ASN A 103 5.70 9.30 -20.43
CA ASN A 103 6.46 8.20 -21.03
C ASN A 103 7.07 7.27 -19.95
N VAL A 104 6.27 6.85 -18.97
CA VAL A 104 6.73 5.94 -17.92
C VAL A 104 6.60 4.52 -18.45
N ALA A 105 7.75 3.85 -18.60
CA ALA A 105 7.76 2.45 -19.02
C ALA A 105 6.87 1.60 -18.09
N PRO A 106 6.10 0.65 -18.63
CA PRO A 106 5.13 -0.12 -17.87
C PRO A 106 5.81 -0.83 -16.69
N THR A 107 5.12 -0.87 -15.55
CA THR A 107 5.65 -1.39 -14.29
C THR A 107 4.65 -2.29 -13.59
N GLY A 108 5.13 -3.03 -12.61
CA GLY A 108 4.31 -3.72 -11.63
C GLY A 108 3.47 -2.77 -10.80
N ARG A 109 2.37 -3.27 -10.23
CA ARG A 109 1.48 -2.54 -9.32
C ARG A 109 1.38 -3.27 -7.98
N ILE A 110 1.24 -2.50 -6.90
CA ILE A 110 0.83 -3.02 -5.59
C ILE A 110 -0.68 -2.84 -5.47
N VAL A 111 -1.41 -3.91 -5.16
CA VAL A 111 -2.85 -3.86 -4.89
C VAL A 111 -3.08 -4.30 -3.46
N ALA A 112 -3.69 -3.42 -2.65
CA ALA A 112 -4.04 -3.74 -1.28
C ALA A 112 -5.54 -4.04 -1.20
N THR A 113 -5.89 -5.14 -0.53
CA THR A 113 -7.26 -5.54 -0.26
C THR A 113 -7.44 -5.68 1.24
N VAL A 114 -8.39 -4.94 1.80
CA VAL A 114 -8.74 -4.98 3.22
C VAL A 114 -10.09 -5.68 3.37
N GLU A 115 -10.08 -6.79 4.08
CA GLU A 115 -11.24 -7.60 4.38
C GLU A 115 -11.63 -7.48 5.86
N PHE A 116 -12.93 -7.35 6.10
CA PHE A 116 -13.55 -7.37 7.42
C PHE A 116 -14.54 -8.54 7.47
N PRO A 117 -14.10 -9.76 7.84
CA PRO A 117 -14.98 -10.90 7.97
C PRO A 117 -15.98 -10.66 9.11
N LYS A 118 -17.18 -11.25 9.04
CA LYS A 118 -18.25 -11.03 10.02
C LYS A 118 -17.84 -11.26 11.49
N ILE A 119 -16.83 -12.11 11.72
CA ILE A 119 -16.29 -12.40 13.05
C ILE A 119 -15.73 -11.16 13.77
N CYS A 120 -15.21 -10.15 13.04
CA CYS A 120 -14.67 -8.95 13.66
C CYS A 120 -15.77 -8.02 14.23
N GLY A 121 -17.03 -8.24 13.83
CA GLY A 121 -18.17 -7.43 14.23
C GLY A 121 -18.04 -5.96 13.80
N ALA A 122 -17.30 -5.68 12.72
CA ALA A 122 -17.21 -4.32 12.16
C ALA A 122 -18.52 -3.97 11.46
N GLU A 123 -19.20 -2.94 11.96
CA GLU A 123 -20.38 -2.37 11.36
C GLU A 123 -20.08 -0.90 11.05
N PHE A 124 -19.78 -0.62 9.78
CA PHE A 124 -19.57 0.75 9.32
C PHE A 124 -20.92 1.40 9.07
N THR A 125 -21.19 2.52 9.73
CA THR A 125 -22.41 3.29 9.54
C THR A 125 -22.07 4.73 9.18
N ASP A 126 -22.64 5.22 8.09
CA ASP A 126 -22.59 6.62 7.69
C ASP A 126 -23.94 7.29 7.96
N ALA A 127 -24.00 8.61 7.77
CA ALA A 127 -25.24 9.39 7.87
C ALA A 127 -26.38 8.88 6.95
N GLY A 128 -26.06 8.12 5.90
CA GLY A 128 -27.00 7.50 4.97
C GLY A 128 -27.36 6.03 5.24
N GLY A 129 -26.85 5.42 6.32
CA GLY A 129 -27.06 4.00 6.65
C GLY A 129 -25.78 3.18 6.65
N PRO A 130 -25.87 1.83 6.56
CA PRO A 130 -24.69 0.96 6.61
C PRO A 130 -23.77 1.22 5.42
N ALA A 131 -22.53 1.61 5.70
CA ALA A 131 -21.50 1.95 4.74
C ALA A 131 -20.79 0.69 4.24
N VAL A 132 -21.50 -0.12 3.44
CA VAL A 132 -20.99 -1.41 2.92
C VAL A 132 -19.71 -1.24 2.10
N ASN A 133 -19.50 -0.05 1.52
CA ASN A 133 -18.33 0.25 0.69
C ASN A 133 -17.09 0.71 1.49
N ALA A 134 -17.17 0.85 2.81
CA ALA A 134 -16.04 1.33 3.62
C ALA A 134 -14.76 0.48 3.45
N PRO A 135 -14.80 -0.87 3.45
CA PRO A 135 -13.61 -1.69 3.19
C PRO A 135 -12.97 -1.42 1.83
N LEU A 136 -13.79 -1.17 0.79
CA LEU A 136 -13.30 -0.86 -0.56
C LEU A 136 -12.63 0.51 -0.62
N LEU A 137 -13.20 1.52 0.04
CA LEU A 137 -12.60 2.85 0.13
C LEU A 137 -11.26 2.82 0.87
N ILE A 138 -11.17 2.08 1.97
CA ILE A 138 -9.93 1.89 2.72
C ILE A 138 -8.89 1.16 1.85
N SER A 139 -9.29 0.10 1.15
CA SER A 139 -8.44 -0.66 0.22
C SER A 139 -7.90 0.22 -0.90
N GLY A 140 -8.75 1.04 -1.52
CA GLY A 140 -8.36 1.99 -2.56
C GLY A 140 -7.39 3.04 -2.03
N ALA A 141 -7.69 3.63 -0.87
CA ALA A 141 -6.82 4.62 -0.23
C ALA A 141 -5.42 4.07 0.09
N ILE A 142 -5.34 2.85 0.64
CA ILE A 142 -4.05 2.19 0.92
C ILE A 142 -3.32 1.87 -0.39
N THR A 143 -4.04 1.35 -1.39
CA THR A 143 -3.47 1.06 -2.72
C THR A 143 -2.87 2.31 -3.35
N ASP A 144 -3.54 3.46 -3.28
CA ASP A 144 -3.06 4.72 -3.83
C ASP A 144 -1.85 5.26 -3.08
N VAL A 145 -1.84 5.17 -1.75
CA VAL A 145 -0.71 5.55 -0.90
C VAL A 145 0.52 4.70 -1.23
N LEU A 146 0.37 3.38 -1.33
CA LEU A 146 1.47 2.45 -1.61
C LEU A 146 2.03 2.60 -3.02
N ASN A 147 1.19 2.91 -4.03
CA ASN A 147 1.64 3.14 -5.41
C ASN A 147 2.19 4.56 -5.66
N SER A 148 2.18 5.43 -4.64
CA SER A 148 2.81 6.74 -4.74
C SER A 148 4.32 6.59 -4.95
N SER A 149 4.90 7.42 -5.81
CA SER A 149 6.34 7.38 -6.12
C SER A 149 7.23 7.72 -4.93
N PHE A 150 6.65 8.26 -3.86
CA PHE A 150 7.35 8.58 -2.62
C PHE A 150 7.50 7.37 -1.70
N VAL A 151 6.54 6.45 -1.72
CA VAL A 151 6.53 5.26 -0.88
C VAL A 151 7.28 4.12 -1.56
N PHE A 152 6.97 3.86 -2.83
CA PHE A 152 7.48 2.69 -3.53
C PHE A 152 7.98 3.03 -4.94
N ASP A 153 9.20 2.55 -5.27
CA ASP A 153 9.72 2.66 -6.62
C ASP A 153 9.30 1.44 -7.45
N SER A 154 8.32 1.65 -8.35
CA SER A 154 7.80 0.62 -9.26
C SER A 154 8.86 0.04 -10.20
N SER A 155 10.03 0.67 -10.33
CA SER A 155 11.16 0.14 -11.10
C SER A 155 11.70 -1.18 -10.54
N GLN A 156 11.59 -1.38 -9.21
CA GLN A 156 12.06 -2.60 -8.52
C GLN A 156 11.30 -3.86 -8.96
N LEU A 157 10.06 -3.70 -9.42
CA LEU A 157 9.17 -4.79 -9.84
C LEU A 157 9.40 -5.23 -11.29
N ARG A 158 10.28 -4.55 -12.03
CA ARG A 158 10.55 -4.92 -13.42
C ARG A 158 11.42 -6.17 -13.51
N LEU A 159 10.96 -7.12 -14.29
CA LEU A 159 11.73 -8.28 -14.72
C LEU A 159 12.48 -7.87 -16.00
N ARG A 160 13.64 -7.22 -15.83
CA ARG A 160 14.49 -6.87 -16.98
C ARG A 160 15.11 -8.15 -17.53
N GLY A 161 14.66 -8.61 -18.70
CA GLY A 161 15.48 -9.51 -19.52
C GLY A 161 16.87 -8.88 -19.62
N ALA A 162 17.92 -9.66 -19.41
CA ALA A 162 19.28 -9.15 -19.42
C ALA A 162 19.55 -8.45 -20.75
N ASP A 163 19.71 -7.13 -20.72
CA ASP A 163 20.24 -6.38 -21.85
C ASP A 163 21.72 -6.78 -21.97
N THR A 164 22.05 -7.62 -22.95
CA THR A 164 23.44 -7.72 -23.44
C THR A 164 23.77 -6.35 -24.03
N ARG A 165 24.58 -5.57 -23.30
CA ARG A 165 25.19 -4.34 -23.84
C ARG A 165 26.19 -4.74 -24.91
N GLU A 166 25.76 -4.88 -26.15
CA GLU A 166 26.68 -4.73 -27.27
C GLU A 166 26.86 -3.25 -27.55
N ARG A 167 27.91 -2.73 -26.93
CA ARG A 167 28.58 -1.49 -27.27
C ARG A 167 28.92 -1.56 -28.76
N GLY A 168 28.16 -0.87 -29.60
CA GLY A 168 28.48 -0.71 -31.01
C GLY A 168 29.87 -0.10 -31.18
N SER A 169 30.89 -0.95 -31.35
CA SER A 169 32.14 -0.58 -31.98
C SER A 169 31.82 -0.36 -33.45
N ARG A 170 31.90 0.92 -33.85
CA ARG A 170 32.03 1.30 -35.25
C ARG A 170 33.40 0.85 -35.71
N ASP A 171 33.48 -0.32 -36.31
CA ASP A 171 34.59 -0.65 -37.19
C ASP A 171 34.06 -0.53 -38.63
N ASP A 172 34.42 0.61 -39.20
CA ASP A 172 34.44 0.93 -40.62
C ASP A 172 35.38 -0.05 -41.33
N ASP A 173 34.89 -0.81 -42.31
CA ASP A 173 35.66 -1.33 -43.44
C ASP A 173 34.68 -1.84 -44.51
N GLY A 174 34.97 -1.50 -45.77
CA GLY A 174 34.01 -1.52 -46.88
C GLY A 174 34.03 -2.72 -47.83
N ILE A 175 33.25 -2.53 -48.91
CA ILE A 175 33.32 -3.15 -50.26
C ILE A 175 32.44 -4.41 -50.55
N THR A 176 31.41 -4.13 -51.36
CA THR A 176 30.76 -4.81 -52.52
C THR A 176 30.26 -6.27 -52.47
N ASP A 177 28.98 -6.47 -52.82
CA ASP A 177 28.46 -7.01 -54.11
C ASP A 177 27.08 -7.68 -53.93
N GLU A 178 26.18 -7.47 -54.91
CA GLU A 178 24.84 -8.08 -54.97
C GLU A 178 24.91 -9.54 -55.44
N GLU A 179 24.17 -10.45 -54.79
CA GLU A 179 23.33 -11.47 -55.46
C GLU A 179 22.49 -12.31 -54.47
N ASN A 180 21.32 -12.74 -54.94
CA ASN A 180 20.24 -13.40 -54.18
C ASN A 180 20.58 -14.83 -53.70
N GLY A 181 20.20 -15.16 -52.46
CA GLY A 181 20.22 -16.53 -51.92
C GLY A 181 19.39 -16.67 -50.64
N ALA A 182 18.56 -17.70 -50.55
CA ALA A 182 17.50 -17.88 -49.57
C ALA A 182 17.95 -18.22 -48.13
N HIS A 183 17.10 -17.84 -47.17
CA HIS A 183 16.93 -18.36 -45.80
C HIS A 183 18.11 -18.31 -44.81
N SER A 184 17.98 -17.46 -43.77
CA SER A 184 17.53 -17.86 -42.40
C SER A 184 18.14 -16.98 -41.29
N SER A 185 17.36 -16.78 -40.23
CA SER A 185 17.74 -16.27 -38.89
C SER A 185 18.15 -14.79 -38.72
N SER A 186 17.15 -13.90 -38.66
CA SER A 186 17.28 -12.62 -37.91
C SER A 186 15.96 -12.14 -37.28
N GLU A 187 15.04 -13.06 -36.94
CA GLU A 187 13.75 -12.71 -36.30
C GLU A 187 13.73 -12.90 -34.77
N ASN A 188 14.80 -13.45 -34.16
CA ASN A 188 14.80 -13.77 -32.73
C ASN A 188 15.25 -12.62 -31.81
N GLU A 189 15.97 -11.61 -32.30
CA GLU A 189 16.45 -10.50 -31.44
C GLU A 189 15.32 -9.52 -31.04
N HIS A 190 14.24 -9.45 -31.82
CA HIS A 190 13.11 -8.58 -31.51
C HIS A 190 12.20 -9.10 -30.39
N THR A 191 12.20 -10.41 -30.10
CA THR A 191 11.32 -10.97 -29.06
C THR A 191 11.92 -10.82 -27.66
N GLU A 192 13.25 -10.84 -27.51
CA GLU A 192 13.91 -10.79 -26.19
C GLU A 192 13.87 -9.41 -25.52
N ALA A 193 14.10 -8.33 -26.28
CA ALA A 193 13.98 -6.95 -25.81
C ALA A 193 12.52 -6.55 -25.49
N GLN A 194 11.54 -7.29 -26.04
CA GLN A 194 10.11 -7.08 -25.83
C GLN A 194 9.63 -7.67 -24.48
N LEU A 195 10.17 -8.81 -24.04
CA LEU A 195 9.77 -9.45 -22.78
C LEU A 195 10.02 -8.58 -21.54
N GLY A 196 11.14 -7.84 -21.51
CA GLY A 196 11.45 -6.88 -20.44
C GLY A 196 10.52 -5.65 -20.39
N ARG A 197 9.75 -5.42 -21.47
CA ARG A 197 8.71 -4.38 -21.53
C ARG A 197 7.32 -4.94 -21.22
N GLU A 198 7.13 -6.25 -21.26
CA GLU A 198 5.81 -6.86 -21.16
C GLU A 198 5.49 -7.44 -19.79
N PHE A 199 6.47 -7.83 -18.96
CA PHE A 199 6.19 -8.49 -17.67
C PHE A 199 6.79 -7.78 -16.46
N ALA A 200 6.05 -7.79 -15.35
CA ALA A 200 6.47 -7.24 -14.07
C ALA A 200 5.85 -8.03 -12.91
N TRP A 201 6.44 -7.87 -11.73
CA TRP A 201 5.87 -8.35 -10.48
C TRP A 201 4.65 -7.50 -10.10
N HIS A 202 3.54 -8.16 -9.80
CA HIS A 202 2.37 -7.57 -9.16
C HIS A 202 2.28 -8.10 -7.74
N LEU A 203 2.10 -7.19 -6.79
CA LEU A 203 2.05 -7.52 -5.37
C LEU A 203 0.63 -7.35 -4.88
N ASN A 204 0.05 -8.45 -4.40
CA ASN A 204 -1.26 -8.46 -3.78
C ASN A 204 -1.07 -8.50 -2.26
N VAL A 205 -1.37 -7.39 -1.60
CA VAL A 205 -1.33 -7.26 -0.14
C VAL A 205 -2.73 -7.52 0.38
N HIS A 206 -2.93 -8.66 1.04
CA HIS A 206 -4.19 -9.04 1.64
C HIS A 206 -4.16 -8.75 3.14
N ILE A 207 -5.08 -7.92 3.61
CA ILE A 207 -5.16 -7.45 5.00
C ILE A 207 -6.50 -7.90 5.55
N VAL A 208 -6.49 -8.67 6.64
CA VAL A 208 -7.69 -9.17 7.30
C VAL A 208 -7.77 -8.59 8.69
N CYS A 209 -8.90 -7.96 9.01
CA CYS A 209 -9.23 -7.54 10.36
C CYS A 209 -9.90 -8.70 11.11
N LEU A 210 -9.28 -9.20 12.17
CA LEU A 210 -9.81 -10.29 12.97
C LEU A 210 -10.61 -9.76 14.16
N GLU A 211 -10.10 -8.71 14.80
CA GLU A 211 -10.78 -8.00 15.88
C GLU A 211 -10.81 -6.51 15.55
N TYR A 212 -12.02 -5.92 15.53
CA TYR A 212 -12.24 -4.52 15.20
C TYR A 212 -12.58 -3.70 16.46
N ASP A 213 -11.88 -2.61 16.67
CA ASP A 213 -11.99 -1.70 17.81
C ASP A 213 -11.60 -0.27 17.37
N GLY A 214 -12.06 0.11 16.19
CA GLY A 214 -11.88 1.43 15.58
C GLY A 214 -10.53 1.66 14.91
N ASN A 215 -10.44 2.76 14.20
CA ASN A 215 -9.32 3.25 13.42
C ASN A 215 -8.77 2.22 12.39
N PRO A 216 -9.60 1.77 11.43
CA PRO A 216 -9.20 0.71 10.51
C PRO A 216 -8.07 1.10 9.56
N LEU A 217 -8.03 2.37 9.12
CA LEU A 217 -7.06 2.82 8.12
C LEU A 217 -5.64 2.76 8.66
N ASP A 218 -5.41 3.22 9.89
CA ASP A 218 -4.07 3.30 10.47
C ASP A 218 -3.49 1.91 10.70
N PHE A 219 -4.25 1.00 11.31
CA PHE A 219 -3.76 -0.36 11.57
C PHE A 219 -3.64 -1.20 10.30
N ALA A 220 -4.55 -1.03 9.33
CA ALA A 220 -4.43 -1.70 8.04
C ALA A 220 -3.20 -1.22 7.26
N LEU A 221 -2.96 0.09 7.18
CA LEU A 221 -1.77 0.65 6.53
C LEU A 221 -0.50 0.20 7.26
N LEU A 222 -0.49 0.25 8.58
CA LEU A 222 0.63 -0.18 9.41
C LEU A 222 0.98 -1.66 9.16
N ALA A 223 -0.04 -2.54 9.11
CA ALA A 223 0.13 -3.95 8.81
C ALA A 223 0.64 -4.17 7.38
N ALA A 224 0.13 -3.41 6.41
CA ALA A 224 0.57 -3.47 5.02
C ALA A 224 2.06 -3.10 4.86
N VAL A 225 2.47 -1.98 5.48
CA VAL A 225 3.86 -1.51 5.46
C VAL A 225 4.77 -2.52 6.12
N ALA A 226 4.43 -3.01 7.31
CA ALA A 226 5.21 -4.03 8.00
C ALA A 226 5.35 -5.32 7.18
N ALA A 227 4.29 -5.78 6.51
CA ALA A 227 4.34 -6.97 5.66
C ALA A 227 5.21 -6.75 4.40
N LEU A 228 5.12 -5.56 3.79
CA LEU A 228 5.92 -5.21 2.61
C LEU A 228 7.41 -5.10 2.91
N GLU A 229 7.80 -4.59 4.09
CA GLU A 229 9.22 -4.49 4.49
C GLU A 229 9.89 -5.86 4.68
N ASN A 230 9.11 -6.88 5.01
CA ASN A 230 9.59 -8.25 5.13
C ASN A 230 9.45 -9.06 3.85
N THR A 231 8.87 -8.48 2.79
CA THR A 231 8.59 -9.22 1.55
C THR A 231 9.87 -9.53 0.80
N VAL A 232 10.06 -10.81 0.48
CA VAL A 232 11.10 -11.30 -0.42
C VAL A 232 10.44 -11.83 -1.68
N LEU A 233 10.76 -11.22 -2.81
CA LEU A 233 10.34 -11.69 -4.13
C LEU A 233 11.06 -13.02 -4.41
N PRO A 234 10.31 -14.09 -4.76
CA PRO A 234 10.92 -15.37 -5.06
C PRO A 234 11.70 -15.30 -6.37
N GLY A 235 12.75 -16.13 -6.48
CA GLY A 235 13.46 -16.28 -7.73
C GLY A 235 12.57 -16.94 -8.79
N VAL A 236 12.61 -16.43 -10.01
CA VAL A 236 11.83 -16.97 -11.14
C VAL A 236 12.73 -17.17 -12.35
N CYS A 237 12.47 -18.20 -13.13
CA CYS A 237 13.13 -18.40 -14.41
C CYS A 237 12.10 -18.44 -15.54
N TRP A 238 12.42 -17.74 -16.62
CA TRP A 238 11.65 -17.79 -17.86
C TRP A 238 12.18 -18.91 -18.75
N ASP A 239 11.31 -19.87 -19.08
CA ASP A 239 11.58 -20.92 -20.04
C ASP A 239 11.22 -20.42 -21.45
N ARG A 240 12.24 -20.23 -22.30
CA ARG A 240 12.07 -19.73 -23.67
C ARG A 240 11.35 -20.72 -24.58
N THR A 241 11.52 -22.02 -24.36
CA THR A 241 10.94 -23.07 -25.21
C THR A 241 9.45 -23.23 -24.95
N ALA A 242 9.08 -23.30 -23.66
CA ALA A 242 7.71 -23.57 -23.26
C ALA A 242 6.89 -22.30 -22.93
N LYS A 243 7.52 -21.12 -22.92
CA LYS A 243 6.88 -19.80 -22.70
C LYS A 243 6.09 -19.70 -21.39
N TRP A 244 6.65 -20.20 -20.30
CA TRP A 244 6.05 -20.10 -18.96
C TRP A 244 7.11 -19.72 -17.91
N TRP A 245 6.62 -19.17 -16.79
CA TRP A 245 7.44 -18.81 -15.64
C TRP A 245 7.51 -19.98 -14.66
N LYS A 246 8.73 -20.38 -14.31
CA LYS A 246 8.98 -21.38 -13.28
C LYS A 246 9.56 -20.71 -12.04
N GLN A 247 9.02 -21.03 -10.88
CA GLN A 247 9.57 -20.57 -9.60
C GLN A 247 10.83 -21.38 -9.26
N LEU A 248 11.90 -20.70 -8.89
CA LEU A 248 13.10 -21.34 -8.36
C LEU A 248 12.84 -21.79 -6.92
N PRO A 249 13.33 -22.98 -6.51
CA PRO A 249 13.23 -23.42 -5.12
C PRO A 249 13.90 -22.37 -4.20
N PRO A 250 13.37 -22.15 -2.98
CA PRO A 250 13.99 -21.24 -2.03
C PRO A 250 15.42 -21.74 -1.74
N GLU A 251 16.42 -20.99 -2.18
CA GLU A 251 17.81 -21.37 -2.03
C GLU A 251 18.15 -21.53 -0.55
N GLY A 252 18.44 -22.76 -0.13
CA GLY A 252 19.20 -22.99 1.08
C GLY A 252 20.60 -22.42 0.87
N ASN A 253 20.88 -21.28 1.47
CA ASN A 253 22.21 -20.68 1.64
C ASN A 253 23.19 -20.89 0.47
N THR A 254 22.99 -20.21 -0.66
CA THR A 254 24.11 -19.86 -1.53
C THR A 254 23.99 -18.39 -1.91
N SER A 255 24.71 -17.57 -1.16
CA SER A 255 24.92 -16.16 -1.44
C SER A 255 25.45 -15.92 -2.84
N SER A 256 24.98 -14.83 -3.43
CA SER A 256 25.27 -14.27 -4.76
C SER A 256 24.46 -14.88 -5.89
N ALA A 257 23.44 -14.11 -6.28
CA ALA A 257 22.90 -14.05 -7.62
C ALA A 257 24.04 -13.78 -8.62
N THR A 258 24.75 -14.83 -9.00
CA THR A 258 25.50 -14.86 -10.24
C THR A 258 24.50 -15.25 -11.30
N ILE A 259 24.32 -14.38 -12.30
CA ILE A 259 23.67 -14.73 -13.55
C ILE A 259 24.58 -15.81 -14.18
N THR A 260 24.33 -17.07 -13.84
CA THR A 260 24.97 -18.18 -14.53
C THR A 260 24.16 -18.40 -15.80
N GLU A 261 24.60 -17.77 -16.89
CA GLU A 261 24.26 -18.20 -18.24
C GLU A 261 24.84 -19.61 -18.44
N THR A 262 24.17 -20.61 -17.89
CA THR A 262 24.50 -22.01 -18.17
C THR A 262 23.38 -22.54 -19.05
N SER A 263 23.70 -22.63 -20.34
CA SER A 263 22.92 -23.26 -21.41
C SER A 263 21.67 -22.50 -21.86
N GLY A 264 21.86 -21.37 -22.54
CA GLY A 264 21.13 -20.88 -23.74
C GLY A 264 19.59 -20.74 -23.78
N SER A 265 18.83 -21.25 -22.80
CA SER A 265 17.35 -21.33 -22.89
C SER A 265 16.61 -20.69 -21.70
N LEU A 266 17.29 -20.46 -20.57
CA LEU A 266 16.65 -20.04 -19.32
C LEU A 266 17.17 -18.68 -18.85
N VAL A 267 16.28 -17.69 -18.67
CA VAL A 267 16.62 -16.40 -18.03
C VAL A 267 16.22 -16.49 -16.57
N THR A 268 17.19 -16.49 -15.66
CA THR A 268 16.96 -16.63 -14.21
C THR A 268 17.02 -15.29 -13.48
N PHE A 269 16.04 -15.04 -12.63
CA PHE A 269 15.98 -13.91 -11.71
C PHE A 269 16.11 -14.46 -10.29
N GLY A 270 17.13 -14.02 -9.54
CA GLY A 270 17.32 -14.43 -8.15
C GLY A 270 16.27 -13.84 -7.20
N ALA A 271 16.17 -14.42 -6.00
CA ALA A 271 15.31 -13.89 -4.95
C ALA A 271 15.79 -12.49 -4.50
N ARG A 272 14.86 -11.57 -4.27
CA ARG A 272 15.18 -10.16 -3.96
C ARG A 272 14.27 -9.61 -2.87
N LYS A 273 14.85 -9.02 -1.84
CA LYS A 273 14.08 -8.29 -0.82
C LYS A 273 13.57 -6.96 -1.39
N LEU A 274 12.34 -6.60 -1.04
CA LEU A 274 11.72 -5.35 -1.43
C LEU A 274 12.15 -4.21 -0.49
N PHE A 275 12.39 -3.01 -1.04
CA PHE A 275 12.76 -1.83 -0.26
C PHE A 275 11.77 -0.69 -0.49
N LEU A 276 11.16 -0.22 0.60
CA LEU A 276 10.34 0.98 0.61
C LEU A 276 11.24 2.23 0.70
N SER A 277 10.98 3.23 -0.13
CA SER A 277 11.72 4.50 -0.13
C SER A 277 11.35 5.37 1.08
N SER A 278 10.09 5.30 1.51
CA SER A 278 9.61 5.89 2.75
C SER A 278 8.46 5.07 3.32
N ARG A 279 8.31 5.12 4.65
CA ARG A 279 7.22 4.45 5.37
C ARG A 279 6.03 5.40 5.47
N PRO A 280 4.90 5.13 4.79
CA PRO A 280 3.71 5.93 4.99
C PRO A 280 3.11 5.60 6.35
N ILE A 281 2.90 6.63 7.17
CA ILE A 281 2.25 6.49 8.47
C ILE A 281 0.98 7.32 8.44
N SER A 282 -0.15 6.70 8.76
CA SER A 282 -1.41 7.42 8.90
C SER A 282 -1.77 7.65 10.36
N VAL A 283 -2.38 8.80 10.62
CA VAL A 283 -2.95 9.17 11.91
C VAL A 283 -4.37 9.64 11.68
N THR A 284 -5.32 8.95 12.30
CA THR A 284 -6.74 9.24 12.20
C THR A 284 -7.23 10.01 13.42
N PHE A 285 -7.97 11.08 13.14
CA PHE A 285 -8.62 11.93 14.12
C PHE A 285 -10.14 11.79 13.97
N SER A 286 -10.87 11.63 15.07
CA SER A 286 -12.33 11.75 15.09
C SER A 286 -12.75 13.05 15.75
N ASN A 287 -13.71 13.73 15.12
CA ASN A 287 -14.45 14.83 15.73
C ASN A 287 -15.72 14.26 16.36
N VAL A 288 -15.63 14.04 17.67
CA VAL A 288 -16.74 13.48 18.45
C VAL A 288 -17.72 14.60 18.80
N MET A 289 -18.99 14.42 18.44
CA MET A 289 -20.08 15.36 18.70
C MET A 289 -19.81 16.80 18.24
N SER A 290 -19.00 16.98 17.20
CA SER A 290 -18.64 18.30 16.64
C SER A 290 -17.93 19.26 17.62
N GLN A 291 -17.44 18.77 18.77
CA GLN A 291 -16.84 19.60 19.82
C GLN A 291 -15.42 19.18 20.18
N TRP A 292 -15.12 17.87 20.17
CA TRP A 292 -13.85 17.33 20.64
C TRP A 292 -13.12 16.57 19.55
N TRP A 293 -11.85 16.92 19.35
CA TRP A 293 -10.95 16.17 18.49
C TRP A 293 -10.17 15.13 19.29
N VAL A 294 -10.32 13.87 18.92
CA VAL A 294 -9.67 12.72 19.53
C VAL A 294 -8.81 12.01 18.49
N VAL A 295 -7.63 11.59 18.89
CA VAL A 295 -6.71 10.75 18.10
C VAL A 295 -7.04 9.29 18.31
N ASP A 296 -6.95 8.50 17.25
CA ASP A 296 -7.15 7.04 17.30
C ASP A 296 -8.50 6.70 17.94
N PRO A 297 -9.60 6.97 17.21
CA PRO A 297 -10.92 6.78 17.75
C PRO A 297 -11.20 5.30 18.05
N SER A 298 -11.90 5.05 19.16
CA SER A 298 -12.47 3.73 19.42
C SER A 298 -13.72 3.52 18.55
N ARG A 299 -14.16 2.26 18.43
CA ARG A 299 -15.37 1.90 17.67
C ARG A 299 -16.58 2.80 17.98
N GLU A 300 -16.77 3.16 19.24
CA GLU A 300 -17.89 4.02 19.65
C GLU A 300 -17.71 5.47 19.27
N GLU A 301 -16.48 5.98 19.34
CA GLU A 301 -16.17 7.37 18.99
C GLU A 301 -16.27 7.59 17.47
N GLU A 302 -16.04 6.55 16.67
CA GLU A 302 -16.26 6.58 15.22
C GLU A 302 -17.74 6.69 14.88
N ASN A 303 -18.59 5.89 15.51
CA ASN A 303 -20.04 5.90 15.25
C ASN A 303 -20.69 7.25 15.64
N LEU A 304 -20.09 7.99 16.57
CA LEU A 304 -20.59 9.27 17.07
C LEU A 304 -20.01 10.50 16.34
N GLY A 305 -19.04 10.30 15.44
CA GLY A 305 -18.19 11.39 14.95
C GLY A 305 -17.88 11.32 13.46
N THR A 306 -17.41 12.46 12.94
CA THR A 306 -16.75 12.48 11.63
C THR A 306 -15.26 12.24 11.83
N TRP A 307 -14.69 11.34 11.05
CA TRP A 307 -13.27 11.05 11.10
C TRP A 307 -12.50 11.66 9.93
N LEU A 308 -11.22 11.93 10.18
CA LEU A 308 -10.28 12.58 9.29
C LEU A 308 -8.93 11.88 9.43
N SER A 309 -8.48 11.23 8.37
CA SER A 309 -7.19 10.56 8.35
C SER A 309 -6.14 11.41 7.67
N MET A 310 -4.92 11.39 8.18
CA MET A 310 -3.80 12.10 7.59
C MET A 310 -2.64 11.14 7.41
N VAL A 311 -2.12 11.05 6.19
CA VAL A 311 -0.98 10.19 5.85
C VAL A 311 0.26 11.05 5.70
N PHE A 312 1.32 10.68 6.41
CA PHE A 312 2.63 11.29 6.28
C PHE A 312 3.45 10.56 5.21
N MET A 313 3.86 11.29 4.17
CA MET A 313 4.71 10.77 3.09
C MET A 313 5.80 11.81 2.78
N LYS A 314 7.08 11.43 2.85
CA LYS A 314 8.24 12.25 2.45
C LYS A 314 8.16 13.72 2.90
N ASN A 315 7.97 13.95 4.20
CA ASN A 315 7.84 15.27 4.82
C ASN A 315 6.60 16.10 4.42
N LYS A 316 5.58 15.47 3.83
CA LYS A 316 4.30 16.11 3.51
C LYS A 316 3.13 15.33 4.09
N TRP A 317 2.14 16.06 4.57
CA TRP A 317 0.88 15.51 5.05
C TRP A 317 -0.15 15.50 3.93
N HIS A 318 -0.69 14.32 3.65
CA HIS A 318 -1.81 14.12 2.74
C HIS A 318 -3.06 13.85 3.56
N VAL A 319 -4.10 14.64 3.35
CA VAL A 319 -5.36 14.49 4.06
C VAL A 319 -6.24 13.53 3.28
N LEU A 320 -6.62 12.42 3.92
CA LEU A 320 -7.56 11.45 3.41
C LEU A 320 -8.85 11.55 4.20
N ARG A 321 -9.95 11.78 3.48
CA ARG A 321 -11.25 11.91 4.09
C ARG A 321 -12.22 11.04 3.32
N LEU A 322 -12.72 10.01 3.99
CA LEU A 322 -13.69 9.09 3.39
C LEU A 322 -15.14 9.47 3.75
N GLY A 323 -15.38 10.55 4.51
CA GLY A 323 -16.73 11.02 4.82
C GLY A 323 -16.88 12.25 5.73
N GLY A 324 -18.12 12.54 6.11
CA GLY A 324 -18.54 13.47 7.17
C GLY A 324 -18.55 14.96 6.83
N THR A 325 -18.59 15.83 7.85
CA THR A 325 -18.78 17.30 7.72
C THR A 325 -17.51 18.08 7.36
N PRO A 326 -17.59 19.15 6.53
CA PRO A 326 -16.43 19.95 6.13
C PRO A 326 -15.63 20.48 7.32
N VAL A 327 -14.31 20.30 7.27
CA VAL A 327 -13.38 20.76 8.30
C VAL A 327 -12.59 21.96 7.78
N GLY A 328 -12.51 23.02 8.58
CA GLY A 328 -11.77 24.23 8.21
C GLY A 328 -10.25 24.01 8.11
N ALA A 329 -9.60 24.73 7.20
CA ALA A 329 -8.16 24.61 6.95
C ALA A 329 -7.28 24.93 8.17
N SER A 330 -7.72 25.83 9.05
CA SER A 330 -7.03 26.15 10.31
C SER A 330 -6.97 24.95 11.26
N VAL A 331 -8.06 24.20 11.37
CA VAL A 331 -8.16 22.98 12.18
C VAL A 331 -7.24 21.91 11.60
N ILE A 332 -7.24 21.72 10.27
CA ILE A 332 -6.36 20.76 9.60
C ILE A 332 -4.89 21.05 9.93
N LYS A 333 -4.44 22.31 9.86
CA LYS A 333 -3.06 22.70 10.22
C LYS A 333 -2.73 22.37 11.68
N MET A 334 -3.65 22.63 12.61
CA MET A 334 -3.47 22.29 14.02
C MET A 334 -3.33 20.78 14.24
N LEU A 335 -4.16 19.99 13.55
CA LEU A 335 -4.12 18.53 13.61
C LEU A 335 -2.83 17.97 12.99
N GLN A 336 -2.32 18.55 11.90
CA GLN A 336 -1.06 18.16 11.28
C GLN A 336 0.14 18.27 12.24
N VAL A 337 0.21 19.35 13.03
CA VAL A 337 1.28 19.53 14.03
C VAL A 337 1.20 18.43 15.10
N LYS A 338 0.00 18.12 15.58
CA LYS A 338 -0.22 17.06 16.58
C LYS A 338 0.09 15.68 16.01
N ALA A 339 -0.28 15.43 14.75
CA ALA A 339 -0.03 14.18 14.05
C ALA A 339 1.47 13.87 13.95
N GLY A 340 2.33 14.88 13.79
CA GLY A 340 3.78 14.71 13.74
C GLY A 340 4.39 14.04 14.97
N ALA A 341 3.93 14.42 16.16
CA ALA A 341 4.41 13.84 17.41
C ALA A 341 3.95 12.38 17.61
N ILE A 342 2.82 12.01 17.01
CA ILE A 342 2.26 10.65 17.09
C ILE A 342 2.92 9.74 16.05
N ALA A 343 3.13 10.26 14.84
CA ALA A 343 3.74 9.53 13.75
C ALA A 343 5.18 9.08 14.08
N SER A 344 5.95 9.90 14.81
CA SER A 344 7.29 9.49 15.27
C SER A 344 7.24 8.30 16.23
N GLY A 345 6.22 8.22 17.08
CA GLY A 345 6.00 7.06 17.95
C GLY A 345 5.65 5.79 17.17
N ALA A 346 4.81 5.92 16.15
CA ALA A 346 4.45 4.78 15.28
C ALA A 346 5.64 4.29 14.43
N ASP A 347 6.50 5.20 13.95
CA ASP A 347 7.73 4.84 13.22
C ASP A 347 8.75 4.11 14.12
N ALA A 348 8.84 4.50 15.39
CA ALA A 348 9.65 3.80 16.37
C ALA A 348 9.17 2.37 16.57
N ALA A 349 7.86 2.15 16.70
CA ALA A 349 7.27 0.81 16.83
C ALA A 349 7.51 -0.06 15.57
N LEU A 350 7.43 0.52 14.37
CA LEU A 350 7.81 -0.16 13.12
C LEU A 350 9.28 -0.56 13.13
N SER A 351 10.16 0.34 13.56
CA SER A 351 11.60 0.11 13.61
C SER A 351 11.97 -0.99 14.60
N GLU A 352 11.32 -1.04 15.76
CA GLU A 352 11.47 -2.11 16.75
C GLU A 352 11.03 -3.47 16.18
N ALA A 353 9.90 -3.50 15.46
CA ALA A 353 9.39 -4.73 14.86
C ALA A 353 10.28 -5.30 13.75
N VAL A 354 11.02 -4.44 13.03
CA VAL A 354 12.03 -4.87 12.06
C VAL A 354 13.25 -5.44 12.76
N GLN A 355 13.66 -4.89 13.90
CA GLN A 355 14.82 -5.39 14.66
C GLN A 355 14.55 -6.76 15.29
N ASN A 356 13.34 -6.98 15.81
CA ASN A 356 12.95 -8.25 16.44
C ASN A 356 12.90 -9.45 15.47
N ASN A 357 13.01 -9.24 14.15
CA ASN A 357 13.13 -10.32 13.16
C ASN A 357 14.54 -10.90 13.03
N PHE A 358 15.56 -10.22 13.55
CA PHE A 358 16.97 -10.62 13.39
C PHE A 358 17.53 -11.41 14.58
N HIS A 359 16.67 -11.76 15.54
CA HIS A 359 16.96 -12.64 16.67
C HIS A 359 16.07 -13.88 16.58
#